data_AF-A0A1M3JYZ9-F1
#
_entry.id   AF-A0A1M3JYZ9-F1
#
_cell.length_a   1.000
_cell.length_b   1.000
_cell.length_c   1.000
_cell.angle_alpha   90.00
_cell.angle_beta   90.00
_cell.angle_gamma   90.00
#
_symmetry.space_group_name_H-M   'P 1'
#
loop_
_entity.id
_entity.type
_entity.pdbx_description
1 polymer ?
#
loop_
_entity_poly.entity_id
_entity_poly.type
_entity_poly.pdbx_seq_one_letter_code
_entity_poly.pdbx_strand_id
1 'polypeptide(L)' 'MTIAKPKQTPLSEIVRQLKTFSARRINLARNTPGEPVWQRNYFEYIIRNEKAYLEITQYIVDNPSQWELDTLYPWEKK' A
#
# COMPACT_ATOMS: atom_id res chain seq x y z
N MET A 1 4.80 -8.53 -39.53
CA MET A 1 5.15 -7.64 -38.40
C MET A 1 4.62 -8.30 -37.13
N THR A 2 5.51 -8.73 -36.23
CA THR A 2 5.13 -9.36 -34.96
C THR A 2 4.98 -8.28 -33.90
N ILE A 3 3.78 -8.07 -33.37
CA ILE A 3 3.59 -7.16 -32.23
C ILE A 3 4.21 -7.82 -31.00
N ALA A 4 5.24 -7.20 -30.43
CA ALA A 4 5.86 -7.67 -29.20
C ALA A 4 4.81 -7.67 -28.08
N LYS A 5 4.65 -8.82 -27.41
CA LYS A 5 3.70 -8.96 -26.30
C LYS A 5 4.13 -8.00 -25.17
N PRO A 6 3.22 -7.19 -24.60
CA PRO A 6 3.58 -6.27 -23.53
C PRO A 6 4.15 -7.05 -22.35
N LYS A 7 5.25 -6.54 -21.79
CA LYS A 7 5.91 -7.15 -20.63
C LYS A 7 4.96 -7.12 -19.43
N GLN A 8 4.56 -8.29 -18.96
CA GLN A 8 3.76 -8.40 -17.75
C GLN A 8 4.61 -7.98 -16.56
N THR A 9 4.15 -6.98 -15.82
CA THR A 9 4.80 -6.52 -14.59
C THR A 9 4.01 -7.08 -13.41
N PRO A 10 4.66 -7.82 -12.49
CA PRO A 10 3.98 -8.32 -11.29
C PRO A 10 3.42 -7.18 -10.45
N LEU A 11 2.28 -7.40 -9.80
CA LEU A 11 1.66 -6.41 -8.90
C LEU A 11 2.63 -5.98 -7.79
N SER A 12 3.40 -6.93 -7.23
CA SER A 12 4.41 -6.65 -6.23
C SER A 12 5.47 -5.64 -6.70
N GLU A 13 5.85 -5.67 -7.98
CA GLU A 13 6.82 -4.74 -8.55
C GLU A 13 6.24 -3.33 -8.75
N ILE A 14 4.94 -3.24 -9.05
CA ILE A 14 4.22 -1.96 -9.12
C ILE A 14 4.12 -1.35 -7.71
N VAL A 15 3.70 -2.14 -6.72
CA VAL A 15 3.57 -1.67 -5.33
C VAL A 15 4.94 -1.29 -4.75
N ARG A 16 5.99 -2.05 -5.05
CA ARG A 16 7.37 -1.73 -4.65
C ARG A 16 7.78 -0.35 -5.17
N GLN A 17 7.64 -0.11 -6.47
CA GLN A 17 7.99 1.18 -7.07
C GLN A 17 7.16 2.32 -6.47
N LEU A 18 5.85 2.15 -6.36
CA LEU A 18 4.95 3.13 -5.77
C LEU A 18 5.41 3.51 -4.36
N LYS A 19 5.60 2.52 -3.47
CA LYS A 19 6.03 2.75 -2.09
C LYS A 19 7.41 3.39 -2.00
N THR A 20 8.38 2.92 -2.80
CA THR A 20 9.75 3.47 -2.81
C THR A 20 9.79 4.92 -3.25
N PHE A 21 9.20 5.26 -4.40
CA PHE A 21 9.30 6.61 -4.95
C PHE A 21 8.47 7.61 -4.17
N SER A 22 7.28 7.23 -3.70
CA SER A 22 6.46 8.11 -2.85
C SER A 22 7.11 8.36 -1.50
N ALA A 23 7.64 7.33 -0.81
CA ALA A 23 8.31 7.50 0.48
C ALA A 23 9.54 8.42 0.36
N ARG A 24 10.35 8.25 -0.70
CA ARG A 24 11.50 9.14 -0.94
C ARG A 24 11.07 10.60 -1.09
N ARG A 25 10.04 10.87 -1.90
CA ARG A 25 9.52 12.24 -2.11
C ARG A 25 8.97 12.85 -0.82
N ILE A 26 8.21 12.07 -0.06
CA ILE A 26 7.62 12.49 1.22
C ILE A 26 8.73 12.81 2.23
N ASN A 27 9.72 11.95 2.37
CA ASN A 27 10.83 12.14 3.31
C ASN A 27 11.71 13.34 2.95
N LEU A 28 11.95 13.58 1.66
CA LEU A 28 12.64 14.80 1.22
C LEU A 28 11.83 16.05 1.57
N ALA A 29 10.52 16.05 1.35
CA ALA A 29 9.64 17.18 1.68
C ALA A 29 9.52 17.42 3.19
N ARG A 30 9.63 16.37 4.01
CA ARG A 30 9.57 16.44 5.48
C ARG A 30 10.93 16.67 6.14
N ASN A 31 12.03 16.65 5.39
CA ASN A 31 13.40 16.61 5.91
C ASN A 31 13.66 15.44 6.88
N THR A 32 13.07 14.27 6.60
CA THR A 32 13.17 13.05 7.41
C THR A 32 13.68 11.86 6.58
N PRO A 33 14.90 11.93 6.00
CA PRO A 33 15.42 10.87 5.17
C PRO A 33 15.54 9.54 5.95
N GLY A 34 15.03 8.46 5.38
CA GLY A 34 15.09 7.13 5.98
C GLY A 34 13.90 6.76 6.88
N GLU A 35 13.06 7.72 7.27
CA GLU A 35 11.88 7.43 8.08
C GLU A 35 10.86 6.58 7.31
N PRO A 36 10.27 5.54 7.93
CA PRO A 36 9.28 4.71 7.27
C PRO A 36 7.98 5.49 7.05
N VAL A 37 7.61 5.68 5.78
CA VAL A 37 6.33 6.31 5.40
C VAL A 37 5.21 5.28 5.29
N TRP A 38 5.52 4.11 4.74
CA TRP A 38 4.55 3.04 4.52
C TRP A 38 4.77 1.90 5.50
N GLN A 39 3.68 1.26 5.90
CA GLN A 39 3.73 -0.03 6.58
C GLN A 39 4.42 -1.09 5.69
N ARG A 40 5.08 -2.05 6.36
CA ARG A 40 5.65 -3.25 5.71
C ARG A 40 4.52 -4.09 5.10
N ASN A 41 4.85 -4.83 4.05
CA ASN A 41 3.91 -5.63 3.25
C ASN A 41 2.80 -4.80 2.59
N TYR A 42 1.92 -5.44 1.83
CA TYR A 42 0.74 -4.81 1.26
C TYR A 42 -0.36 -5.86 1.15
N PHE A 43 -1.61 -5.41 1.22
CA PHE A 43 -2.77 -6.26 1.01
C PHE A 43 -3.27 -6.08 -0.42
N GLU A 44 -3.61 -7.19 -1.07
CA GLU A 44 -4.23 -7.21 -2.39
C GLU A 44 -5.54 -7.99 -2.31
N TYR A 45 -6.57 -7.46 -2.96
CA TYR A 45 -7.89 -8.09 -3.07
C TYR A 45 -8.50 -7.76 -4.43
N ILE A 46 -9.04 -8.75 -5.13
CA ILE A 46 -9.71 -8.56 -6.42
C ILE A 46 -11.20 -8.31 -6.15
N ILE A 47 -11.66 -7.08 -6.39
CA ILE A 47 -13.08 -6.71 -6.26
C ILE A 47 -13.85 -7.31 -7.44
N ARG A 48 -14.77 -8.24 -7.15
CA ARG A 48 -15.58 -8.95 -8.16
C ARG A 48 -17.07 -8.68 -8.08
N ASN A 49 -17.51 -7.99 -7.03
CA ASN A 49 -18.90 -7.65 -6.78
C ASN A 49 -18.99 -6.40 -5.90
N GLU A 50 -20.20 -5.85 -5.82
CA GLU A 50 -20.50 -4.64 -5.06
C GLU A 50 -20.27 -4.82 -3.56
N LYS A 51 -20.61 -5.99 -2.99
CA LYS A 51 -20.36 -6.27 -1.57
C LYS A 51 -18.88 -6.11 -1.21
N ALA A 52 -17.99 -6.72 -1.98
CA ALA A 52 -16.55 -6.59 -1.77
C ALA A 52 -16.05 -5.15 -1.94
N TYR A 53 -16.62 -4.40 -2.90
CA TYR A 53 -16.30 -2.99 -3.06
C TYR A 53 -16.66 -2.18 -1.81
N LEU A 54 -17.87 -2.39 -1.27
CA LEU A 54 -18.34 -1.72 -0.06
C LEU A 54 -17.48 -2.08 1.15
N GLU A 55 -17.15 -3.35 1.35
CA GLU A 55 -16.29 -3.82 2.45
C GLU A 55 -14.89 -3.20 2.39
N ILE A 56 -14.25 -3.18 1.23
CA ILE A 56 -12.91 -2.59 1.06
C ILE A 56 -12.95 -1.06 1.25
N THR A 57 -14.00 -0.40 0.76
CA THR A 57 -14.16 1.04 0.95
C THR A 57 -14.34 1.39 2.42
N GLN A 58 -15.19 0.63 3.13
CA GLN A 58 -15.41 0.80 4.56
C GLN A 58 -14.12 0.56 5.35
N TYR A 59 -13.35 -0.49 5.02
CA TYR A 59 -12.04 -0.74 5.61
C TYR A 59 -11.10 0.47 5.44
N ILE A 60 -11.02 1.08 4.26
CA ILE A 60 -10.14 2.25 4.02
C ILE A 60 -10.55 3.44 4.89
N VAL A 61 -11.86 3.68 5.05
CA VAL A 61 -12.39 4.78 5.87
C VAL A 61 -12.13 4.53 7.36
N ASP A 62 -12.32 3.30 7.83
CA ASP A 62 -12.25 2.96 9.24
C ASP A 62 -10.82 2.76 9.74
N ASN A 63 -9.92 2.27 8.88
CA ASN A 63 -8.56 1.87 9.26
C ASN A 63 -7.78 2.95 10.04
N PRO A 64 -7.79 4.25 9.68
CA PRO A 64 -7.11 5.27 10.48
C PRO A 64 -7.58 5.33 11.94
N SER A 65 -8.88 5.12 12.19
CA SER A 65 -9.47 5.16 13.53
C SER A 65 -9.32 3.84 14.29
N GLN A 66 -9.28 2.73 13.56
CA GLN A 66 -9.19 1.38 14.13
C GLN A 66 -7.74 0.89 14.24
N TRP A 67 -6.77 1.64 13.73
CA TRP A 67 -5.39 1.18 13.60
C TRP A 67 -4.80 0.68 14.92
N GLU A 68 -5.02 1.38 16.03
CA GLU A 68 -4.49 1.01 17.36
C GLU A 68 -5.11 -0.27 17.93
N LEU A 69 -6.25 -0.71 17.39
CA LEU A 69 -6.94 -1.93 17.77
C LEU A 69 -6.62 -3.10 16.82
N ASP A 70 -5.93 -2.83 15.71
CA ASP A 70 -5.62 -3.85 14.70
C ASP A 70 -4.55 -4.82 15.21
N THR A 71 -4.70 -6.11 14.92
CA THR A 71 -3.73 -7.16 15.27
C THR A 71 -2.32 -6.93 14.71
N LEU A 72 -2.22 -6.18 13.61
CA LEU A 72 -0.97 -5.81 12.95
C LEU A 72 -0.39 -4.49 13.49
N TYR A 73 -1.05 -3.86 14.47
CA TYR A 73 -0.49 -2.71 15.14
C TYR A 73 0.85 -3.09 15.78
N PRO A 74 1.93 -2.32 15.54
CA PRO A 74 3.22 -2.59 16.16
C PRO A 74 3.14 -2.25 17.66
N TRP A 75 2.90 -3.26 18.48
CA TRP A 75 2.81 -3.16 19.94
C TRP A 75 4.12 -2.70 20.59
N GLU A 76 5.25 -2.96 19.93
CA GLU A 76 6.56 -2.51 20.36
C GLU A 76 6.86 -1.12 19.79
N LYS A 77 6.80 -0.09 20.65
CA LYS A 77 7.37 1.21 20.34
C LYS A 77 8.90 1.08 20.36
N LYS A 78 9.54 1.37 19.22
CA LYS A 78 10.98 1.65 19.19
C LYS A 78 11.30 2.97 19.88
#